data_AF-A0A0M8KP42-F1
#
_entry.id   AF-A0A0M8KP42-F1
#
_cell.length_a   1.000
_cell.length_b   1.000
_cell.length_c   1.000
_cell.angle_alpha   90.00
_cell.angle_beta   90.00
_cell.angle_gamma   90.00
#
_symmetry.space_group_name_H-M   'P 1'
#
loop_
_entity.id
_entity.type
_entity.pdbx_description
1 polymer ?
#
loop_
_entity_poly.entity_id
_entity_poly.type
_entity_poly.pdbx_seq_one_letter_code
_entity_poly.pdbx_strand_id
1 'polypeptide(L)'
;MEFDDEEAYIEDGSVRANVDAQIRQCQYAAQAMAAEGRDDFSFTGPSAGESYYPTTENWQKAIGGYQQWSSGDVTVDDQGNARMVVTVHAEDRYNFNANNQDIATSEPDDANGRFSELGWAQGFDSSGEVVRVVEWNVNSPDQVTVTTP
;
A
#
# COMPACT_ATOMS: atom_id res chain seq x y z
N MET A 1 7.14 14.18 -1.98
CA MET A 1 7.26 14.19 -0.50
C MET A 1 7.20 12.75 -0.05
N GLU A 2 7.99 12.33 0.91
CA GLU A 2 7.87 10.97 1.44
C GLU A 2 7.01 10.98 2.70
N PHE A 3 6.09 10.02 2.80
CA PHE A 3 5.38 9.71 4.04
C PHE A 3 5.83 8.35 4.57
N ASP A 4 5.72 8.18 5.88
CA ASP A 4 6.07 6.95 6.57
C ASP A 4 4.90 5.96 6.48
N ASP A 5 4.86 5.16 5.40
CA ASP A 5 3.78 4.20 5.17
C ASP A 5 3.83 3.02 6.16
N GLU A 6 4.99 2.77 6.79
CA GLU A 6 5.12 1.80 7.87
C GLU A 6 4.41 2.30 9.13
N GLU A 7 4.58 3.57 9.48
CA GLU A 7 3.81 4.20 10.55
C GLU A 7 2.31 4.21 10.22
N ALA A 8 1.93 4.52 8.98
CA ALA A 8 0.54 4.48 8.53
C ALA A 8 -0.08 3.08 8.67
N TYR A 9 0.67 2.03 8.31
CA TYR A 9 0.29 0.64 8.50
C TYR A 9 0.05 0.29 9.97
N ILE A 10 0.87 0.82 10.89
CA ILE A 10 0.76 0.59 12.34
C ILE A 10 -0.42 1.36 12.95
N GLU A 11 -0.64 2.60 12.54
CA GLU A 11 -1.59 3.51 13.18
C GLU A 11 -3.00 3.42 12.58
N ASP A 12 -3.14 3.13 11.29
CA ASP A 12 -4.44 3.14 10.59
C ASP A 12 -4.86 1.75 10.09
N GLY A 13 -6.01 1.29 10.58
CA GLY A 13 -6.54 -0.04 10.23
C GLY A 13 -6.92 -0.18 8.76
N SER A 14 -7.32 0.90 8.08
CA SER A 14 -7.64 0.87 6.65
C SER A 14 -6.38 0.76 5.80
N VAL A 15 -5.35 1.53 6.13
CA VAL A 15 -4.05 1.46 5.45
C VAL A 15 -3.47 0.06 5.59
N ARG A 16 -3.48 -0.49 6.81
CA ARG A 16 -3.09 -1.87 7.07
C ARG A 16 -3.85 -2.88 6.21
N ALA A 17 -5.17 -2.75 6.14
CA ALA A 17 -6.00 -3.66 5.34
C ALA A 17 -5.67 -3.60 3.84
N ASN A 18 -5.38 -2.41 3.31
CA ASN A 18 -4.96 -2.25 1.91
C ASN A 18 -3.60 -2.93 1.65
N VAL A 19 -2.62 -2.69 2.53
CA VAL A 19 -1.28 -3.32 2.44
C VAL A 19 -1.37 -4.84 2.56
N ASP A 20 -2.11 -5.35 3.54
CA ASP A 20 -2.31 -6.80 3.72
C ASP A 20 -2.98 -7.44 2.50
N ALA A 21 -3.92 -6.74 1.86
CA ALA A 21 -4.56 -7.21 0.64
C ALA A 21 -3.57 -7.30 -0.54
N GLN A 22 -2.72 -6.30 -0.71
CA GLN A 22 -1.64 -6.30 -1.73
C GLN A 22 -0.67 -7.47 -1.52
N ILE A 23 -0.20 -7.67 -0.29
CA ILE A 23 0.70 -8.77 0.09
C ILE A 23 0.05 -10.12 -0.22
N ARG A 24 -1.21 -10.30 0.19
CA ARG A 24 -1.96 -11.54 -0.03
C ARG A 24 -2.16 -11.83 -1.52
N GLN A 25 -2.51 -10.82 -2.30
CA GLN A 25 -2.68 -10.96 -3.75
C GLN A 25 -1.37 -11.36 -4.43
N CYS A 26 -0.25 -10.75 -4.02
CA CYS A 26 1.08 -11.11 -4.53
C CYS A 26 1.44 -12.54 -4.16
N GLN A 27 1.18 -12.98 -2.92
CA GLN A 27 1.45 -14.35 -2.49
C GLN A 27 0.64 -15.38 -3.30
N TYR A 28 -0.65 -15.14 -3.56
CA TYR A 28 -1.45 -16.06 -4.39
C TYR A 28 -0.95 -16.12 -5.83
N ALA A 29 -0.57 -14.99 -6.42
CA ALA A 29 -0.01 -14.96 -7.77
C ALA A 29 1.35 -15.67 -7.83
N ALA A 30 2.25 -15.40 -6.87
CA ALA A 30 3.55 -16.06 -6.76
C ALA A 30 3.40 -17.57 -6.52
N GLN A 31 2.44 -17.98 -5.69
CA GLN A 31 2.13 -19.39 -5.47
C GLN A 31 1.72 -20.11 -6.76
N ALA A 32 0.91 -19.49 -7.61
CA ALA A 32 0.53 -20.10 -8.89
C ALA A 32 1.77 -20.34 -9.78
N MET A 33 2.69 -19.38 -9.82
CA MET A 33 3.95 -19.47 -10.56
C MET A 33 4.88 -20.54 -9.98
N ALA A 34 4.98 -20.62 -8.65
CA ALA A 34 5.76 -21.64 -7.96
C ALA A 34 5.21 -23.06 -8.18
N ALA A 35 3.89 -23.22 -8.17
CA ALA A 35 3.22 -24.49 -8.48
C ALA A 35 3.43 -24.96 -9.93
N GLU A 36 3.73 -24.03 -10.86
CA GLU A 36 4.15 -24.33 -12.23
C GLU A 36 5.65 -24.67 -12.35
N GLY A 37 6.38 -24.66 -11.22
CA GLY A 37 7.80 -25.02 -11.15
C GLY A 37 8.76 -23.85 -11.34
N ARG A 38 8.31 -22.60 -11.20
CA ARG A 38 9.21 -21.43 -11.15
C ARG A 38 9.76 -21.25 -9.75
N ASP A 39 11.07 -21.20 -9.64
CA ASP A 39 11.80 -21.22 -8.36
C ASP A 39 12.60 -19.94 -8.08
N ASP A 40 12.84 -19.09 -9.08
CA ASP A 40 13.46 -17.77 -8.94
C ASP A 40 12.85 -16.78 -9.95
N PHE A 41 12.18 -15.75 -9.46
CA PHE A 41 11.59 -14.71 -10.31
C PHE A 41 11.26 -13.41 -9.57
N SER A 42 11.27 -12.30 -10.31
CA SER A 42 10.77 -11.00 -9.86
C SER A 42 9.42 -10.68 -10.50
N PHE A 43 8.64 -9.81 -9.86
CA PHE A 43 7.39 -9.31 -10.39
C PHE A 43 7.17 -7.82 -10.10
N THR A 44 6.29 -7.22 -10.88
CA THR A 44 5.68 -5.91 -10.60
C THR A 44 4.22 -5.99 -10.98
N GLY A 45 3.34 -5.66 -10.04
CA GLY A 45 1.90 -5.64 -10.23
C GLY A 45 1.41 -4.33 -10.84
N PRO A 46 0.16 -4.31 -11.35
CA PRO A 46 -0.48 -3.07 -11.77
C PRO A 46 -0.80 -2.18 -10.56
N SER A 47 -0.93 -0.87 -10.79
CA SER A 47 -1.48 0.05 -9.79
C SER A 47 -3.00 -0.03 -9.71
N ALA A 48 -3.53 0.19 -8.52
CA ALA A 48 -4.95 0.32 -8.22
C ALA A 48 -5.16 1.39 -7.15
N GLY A 49 -6.32 2.05 -7.16
CA GLY A 49 -6.72 2.94 -6.06
C GLY A 49 -6.96 2.17 -4.77
N GLU A 50 -6.95 2.87 -3.64
CA GLU A 50 -7.22 2.27 -2.34
C GLU A 50 -8.63 1.67 -2.27
N SER A 51 -8.75 0.51 -1.62
CA SER A 51 -10.07 -0.09 -1.35
C SER A 51 -10.70 0.46 -0.08
N TYR A 52 -9.86 0.85 0.88
CA TYR A 52 -10.26 1.44 2.15
C TYR A 52 -9.60 2.80 2.34
N TYR A 53 -10.41 3.85 2.45
CA TYR A 53 -9.90 5.19 2.79
C TYR A 53 -9.36 5.22 4.24
N PRO A 54 -8.28 5.98 4.53
CA PRO A 54 -7.76 6.14 5.89
C PRO A 54 -8.85 6.56 6.90
N THR A 55 -8.72 6.12 8.15
CA THR A 55 -9.77 6.28 9.18
C THR A 55 -9.36 7.18 10.34
N THR A 56 -8.07 7.35 10.55
CA THR A 56 -7.50 8.27 11.54
C THR A 56 -7.33 9.66 10.94
N GLU A 57 -7.61 10.70 11.72
CA GLU A 57 -7.54 12.08 11.23
C GLU A 57 -6.16 12.44 10.65
N ASN A 58 -5.09 11.93 11.27
CA ASN A 58 -3.73 12.16 10.80
C ASN A 58 -3.53 11.61 9.38
N TRP A 59 -3.86 10.33 9.15
CA TRP A 59 -3.62 9.68 7.85
C TRP A 59 -4.62 10.09 6.77
N GLN A 60 -5.83 10.50 7.17
CA GLN A 60 -6.77 11.17 6.25
C GLN A 60 -6.22 12.48 5.72
N LYS A 61 -5.48 13.23 6.54
CA LYS A 61 -4.89 14.52 6.16
C LYS A 61 -3.52 14.37 5.48
N ALA A 62 -2.77 13.32 5.82
CA ALA A 62 -1.42 13.11 5.32
C ALA A 62 -1.38 12.40 3.96
N ILE A 63 -2.21 11.37 3.75
CA ILE A 63 -2.21 10.55 2.53
C ILE A 63 -3.55 10.68 1.79
N GLY A 64 -4.68 10.72 2.51
CA GLY A 64 -5.99 10.81 1.88
C GLY A 64 -6.29 9.61 0.98
N GLY A 65 -6.79 9.86 -0.24
CA GLY A 65 -7.02 8.81 -1.24
C GLY A 65 -5.79 8.64 -2.12
N TYR A 66 -5.41 7.40 -2.42
CA TYR A 66 -4.07 7.09 -2.91
C TYR A 66 -4.04 5.81 -3.77
N GLN A 67 -3.02 5.68 -4.60
CA GLN A 67 -2.81 4.48 -5.41
C GLN A 67 -1.77 3.58 -4.76
N GLN A 68 -1.91 2.27 -4.95
CA GLN A 68 -0.94 1.27 -4.54
C GLN A 68 -0.60 0.31 -5.66
N TRP A 69 0.63 -0.18 -5.66
CA TRP A 69 1.08 -1.33 -6.44
C TRP A 69 2.16 -2.08 -5.66
N SER A 70 2.51 -3.29 -6.10
CA SER A 70 3.53 -4.10 -5.43
C SER A 70 4.60 -4.57 -6.39
N SER A 71 5.83 -4.67 -5.92
CA SER A 71 6.94 -5.36 -6.59
C SER A 71 7.59 -6.34 -5.64
N GLY A 72 8.25 -7.37 -6.15
CA GLY A 72 8.96 -8.28 -5.28
C GLY A 72 9.77 -9.33 -6.00
N ASP A 73 10.54 -10.05 -5.20
CA ASP A 73 11.41 -11.15 -5.61
C ASP A 73 11.01 -12.42 -4.86
N VAL A 74 10.93 -13.54 -5.56
CA VAL A 74 10.50 -14.83 -5.04
C VAL A 74 11.57 -15.87 -5.30
N THR A 75 11.93 -16.62 -4.26
CA THR A 75 12.79 -17.80 -4.33
C THR A 75 12.09 -19.00 -3.71
N VAL A 76 12.20 -20.18 -4.31
CA VAL A 76 11.66 -21.45 -3.79
C VAL A 76 12.79 -22.46 -3.66
N ASP A 77 12.92 -23.09 -2.50
CA ASP A 77 13.93 -24.15 -2.28
C ASP A 77 13.47 -25.53 -2.77
N ASP A 78 14.39 -26.51 -2.77
CA ASP A 78 14.13 -27.89 -3.21
C ASP A 78 13.07 -28.61 -2.34
N GLN A 79 12.77 -28.08 -1.15
CA GLN A 79 11.75 -28.57 -0.22
C GLN A 79 10.38 -27.91 -0.46
N GLY A 80 10.30 -26.98 -1.41
CA GLY A 80 9.09 -26.23 -1.74
C GLY A 80 8.78 -25.11 -0.75
N ASN A 81 9.76 -24.62 0.02
CA ASN A 81 9.58 -23.42 0.83
C ASN A 81 9.84 -22.19 -0.04
N ALA A 82 8.80 -21.39 -0.21
CA ALA A 82 8.85 -20.13 -0.92
C ALA A 82 9.15 -18.99 0.05
N ARG A 83 10.02 -18.08 -0.37
CA ARG A 83 10.32 -16.83 0.29
C ARG A 83 10.15 -15.70 -0.72
N MET A 84 9.25 -14.76 -0.40
CA MET A 84 8.99 -13.56 -1.19
C MET A 84 9.37 -12.32 -0.39
N VAL A 85 10.23 -11.47 -0.94
CA VAL A 85 10.41 -10.11 -0.44
C VAL A 85 9.54 -9.20 -1.28
N VAL A 86 8.52 -8.61 -0.67
CA VAL A 86 7.55 -7.75 -1.35
C VAL A 86 7.65 -6.33 -0.82
N THR A 87 7.64 -5.37 -1.74
CA THR A 87 7.49 -3.94 -1.47
C THR A 87 6.12 -3.51 -1.97
N VAL A 88 5.27 -3.04 -1.06
CA VAL A 88 4.02 -2.36 -1.39
C VAL A 88 4.33 -0.88 -1.47
N HIS A 89 4.09 -0.29 -2.64
CA HIS A 89 4.28 1.13 -2.92
C HIS A 89 2.95 1.85 -2.79
N ALA A 90 2.99 3.08 -2.29
CA ALA A 90 1.85 3.98 -2.21
C ALA A 90 2.21 5.34 -2.83
N GLU A 91 1.34 5.89 -3.68
CA GLU A 91 1.46 7.25 -4.24
C GLU A 91 0.15 8.01 -4.09
N ASP A 92 0.24 9.27 -3.66
CA ASP A 92 -0.86 10.24 -3.67
C ASP A 92 -0.45 11.52 -4.41
N ARG A 93 -1.40 12.10 -5.15
CA ARG A 93 -1.31 13.46 -5.66
C ARG A 93 -2.12 14.36 -4.73
N TYR A 94 -1.49 14.79 -3.64
CA TYR A 94 -2.16 15.64 -2.68
C TYR A 94 -2.65 16.92 -3.33
N ASN A 95 -3.96 17.17 -3.26
CA ASN A 95 -4.58 18.38 -3.75
C ASN A 95 -5.54 18.96 -2.69
N PHE A 96 -5.53 20.28 -2.54
CA PHE A 96 -6.47 20.96 -1.65
C PHE A 96 -7.81 21.06 -2.37
N ASN A 97 -8.60 19.99 -2.30
CA ASN A 97 -9.91 19.92 -2.97
C ASN A 97 -10.84 21.00 -2.42
N ALA A 98 -11.11 22.03 -3.23
CA ALA A 98 -12.21 22.96 -2.94
C ALA A 98 -13.53 22.17 -2.91
N ASN A 99 -14.34 22.39 -1.86
CA ASN A 99 -15.62 21.73 -1.57
C ASN A 99 -15.58 20.38 -0.83
N ASN A 100 -14.42 19.90 -0.37
CA ASN A 100 -14.42 18.83 0.64
C ASN A 100 -14.69 19.42 2.04
N GLN A 101 -15.30 18.63 2.91
CA GLN A 101 -15.49 18.98 4.32
C GLN A 101 -14.55 18.12 5.15
N ASP A 102 -13.97 18.68 6.21
CA ASP A 102 -13.26 17.89 7.19
C ASP A 102 -14.23 16.82 7.74
N ILE A 103 -13.85 15.54 7.59
CA ILE A 103 -14.74 14.40 7.86
C ILE A 103 -15.16 14.34 9.34
N ALA A 104 -14.32 14.85 10.25
CA ALA A 104 -14.56 14.82 11.68
C ALA A 104 -15.44 15.99 12.16
N THR A 105 -15.32 17.16 11.55
CA THR A 105 -15.94 18.41 12.03
C THR A 105 -17.07 18.91 11.13
N SER A 106 -17.16 18.41 9.89
CA SER A 106 -18.04 18.94 8.83
C SER A 106 -17.79 20.42 8.50
N GLU A 107 -16.66 20.98 8.96
CA GLU A 107 -16.25 22.33 8.60
C GLU A 107 -15.82 22.32 7.11
N PRO A 108 -16.32 23.23 6.29
CA PRO A 108 -15.92 23.30 4.89
C PRO A 108 -14.42 23.61 4.75
N ASP A 109 -13.68 22.86 3.91
CA ASP A 109 -12.28 23.16 3.56
C ASP A 109 -12.14 24.43 2.70
N ASP A 110 -13.19 25.26 2.63
CA ASP A 110 -13.31 26.48 1.84
C ASP A 110 -12.18 27.48 2.10
N ALA A 111 -11.55 27.46 3.28
CA ALA A 111 -10.40 28.30 3.57
C ALA A 111 -9.13 27.84 2.84
N ASN A 112 -8.85 26.52 2.83
CA ASN A 112 -7.65 25.96 2.22
C ASN A 112 -7.82 25.68 0.71
N GLY A 113 -9.01 25.25 0.27
CA GLY A 113 -9.36 25.12 -1.14
C GLY A 113 -9.26 26.45 -1.89
N ARG A 114 -9.66 27.56 -1.25
CA ARG A 114 -9.52 28.91 -1.82
C ARG A 114 -8.07 29.36 -1.95
N PHE A 115 -7.16 28.90 -1.09
CA PHE A 115 -5.72 29.13 -1.27
C PHE A 115 -5.14 28.33 -2.43
N SER A 116 -5.64 27.12 -2.72
CA SER A 116 -5.27 26.42 -3.96
C SER A 116 -5.83 27.08 -5.22
N GLU A 117 -7.08 27.53 -5.22
CA GLU A 117 -7.67 28.26 -6.35
C GLU A 117 -6.94 29.58 -6.66
N LEU A 118 -6.41 30.24 -5.63
CA LEU A 118 -5.59 31.46 -5.75
C LEU A 118 -4.11 31.17 -6.07
N GLY A 119 -3.71 29.89 -6.17
CA GLY A 119 -2.34 29.46 -6.46
C GLY A 119 -1.36 29.61 -5.30
N TRP A 120 -1.84 29.84 -4.07
CA TRP A 120 -1.04 30.01 -2.86
C TRP A 120 -0.74 28.69 -2.14
N ALA A 121 -1.52 27.65 -2.40
CA ALA A 121 -1.25 26.28 -1.99
C ALA A 121 -1.12 25.40 -3.25
N GLN A 122 0.04 24.78 -3.43
CA GLN A 122 0.31 23.90 -4.57
C GLN A 122 0.19 22.44 -4.12
N GLY A 123 -0.58 21.65 -4.88
CA GLY A 123 -0.57 20.20 -4.70
C GLY A 123 0.82 19.63 -4.98
N PHE A 124 1.16 18.55 -4.30
CA PHE A 124 2.45 17.90 -4.40
C PHE A 124 2.27 16.39 -4.48
N ASP A 125 3.21 15.70 -5.14
CA ASP A 125 3.24 14.25 -5.14
C ASP A 125 3.80 13.76 -3.81
N SER A 126 3.14 12.79 -3.21
CA SER A 126 3.59 12.11 -2.00
C SER A 126 3.70 10.60 -2.27
N SER A 127 4.66 9.94 -1.62
CA SER A 127 4.90 8.51 -1.78
C SER A 127 5.39 7.86 -0.49
N GLY A 128 5.16 6.57 -0.35
CA GLY A 128 5.65 5.75 0.75
C GLY A 128 5.73 4.28 0.35
N GLU A 129 6.40 3.48 1.18
CA GLU A 129 6.56 2.05 0.93
C GLU A 129 6.53 1.22 2.21
N VAL A 130 5.99 0.01 2.10
CA VAL A 130 6.02 -1.02 3.13
C VAL A 130 6.69 -2.27 2.58
N VAL A 131 7.75 -2.74 3.26
CA VAL A 131 8.48 -3.95 2.87
C VAL A 131 8.15 -5.10 3.83
N ARG A 132 7.86 -6.28 3.27
CA ARG A 132 7.63 -7.51 4.04
C ARG A 132 8.37 -8.69 3.44
N VAL A 133 8.72 -9.64 4.31
CA VAL A 133 9.12 -10.99 3.93
C VAL A 133 7.94 -11.91 4.16
N VAL A 134 7.55 -12.63 3.12
CA VAL A 134 6.41 -13.57 3.12
C VAL A 134 6.94 -14.95 2.82
N GLU A 135 6.71 -15.89 3.75
CA GLU A 135 7.18 -17.26 3.66
C GLU A 135 6.01 -18.22 3.74
N TRP A 136 5.99 -19.21 2.84
CA TRP A 136 4.98 -20.27 2.83
C TRP A 136 5.57 -21.54 2.20
N ASN A 137 4.93 -22.69 2.45
CA ASN A 137 5.26 -23.91 1.70
C ASN A 137 4.32 -24.03 0.50
N VAL A 138 4.85 -24.29 -0.69
CA VAL A 138 4.07 -24.42 -1.94
C VAL A 138 3.03 -25.55 -1.86
N ASN A 139 3.28 -26.58 -1.04
CA ASN A 139 2.34 -27.67 -0.80
C ASN A 139 1.32 -27.36 0.32
N SER A 140 1.44 -26.21 0.99
CA SER A 140 0.52 -25.74 2.04
C SER A 140 0.40 -24.21 2.01
N PRO A 141 -0.10 -23.65 0.89
CA PRO A 141 0.01 -22.21 0.60
C PRO A 141 -0.81 -21.30 1.52
N ASP A 142 -1.72 -21.85 2.31
CA ASP A 142 -2.50 -21.10 3.30
C ASP A 142 -1.77 -20.92 4.64
N GLN A 143 -0.64 -21.62 4.86
CA GLN A 143 0.21 -21.45 6.02
C GLN A 143 1.30 -20.42 5.71
N VAL A 144 0.94 -19.15 5.87
CA VAL A 144 1.79 -18.02 5.54
C VAL A 144 2.36 -17.38 6.81
N THR A 145 3.65 -17.11 6.80
CA THR A 145 4.32 -16.26 7.78
C THR A 145 4.69 -14.94 7.11
N VAL A 146 4.37 -13.82 7.76
CA VAL A 146 4.72 -12.47 7.28
C VAL A 146 5.54 -11.78 8.36
N THR A 147 6.71 -11.27 8.00
CA THR A 147 7.63 -10.57 8.90
C THR A 147 8.15 -9.29 8.25
N THR A 148 8.70 -8.40 9.08
CA THR A 148 9.56 -7.32 8.59
C THR A 148 10.93 -7.88 8.19
N PRO A 149 11.62 -7.29 7.21
CA PRO A 149 12.97 -7.70 6.79
C PRO A 149 14.02 -7.72 7.90
#